data_AF-A0A947GH46-F1
#
_entry.id   AF-A0A947GH46-F1
#
_cell.length_a   1.000
_cell.length_b   1.000
_cell.length_c   1.000
_cell.angle_alpha   90.00
_cell.angle_beta   90.00
_cell.angle_gamma   90.00
#
_symmetry.space_group_name_H-M   'P 1'
#
loop_
_entity.id
_entity.type
_entity.pdbx_description
1 polymer ?
#
loop_
_entity_poly.entity_id
_entity_poly.type
_entity_poly.pdbx_seq_one_letter_code
_entity_poly.pdbx_strand_id
1 'polypeptide(L)'
;MQNVVELQKARAEQLAREIFRLEAALKQLKDELKAIVEEHGPITVDGRVWNFYPSVEWKFTPQGLREFAEALALDGVDPWSVLDVSSTALKKLGIGEDVLSGFAEKKVTLRFYAKAER
;
A
#
# COMPACT_ATOMS: atom_id res chain seq x y z
N MET A 1 -2.51 40.50 -3.84
CA MET A 1 -2.87 39.07 -3.89
C MET A 1 -1.74 38.17 -4.38
N GLN A 2 -0.90 38.61 -5.33
CA GLN A 2 0.30 37.85 -5.80
C GLN A 2 1.28 37.44 -4.69
N ASN A 3 1.49 38.28 -3.67
CA ASN A 3 2.46 38.02 -2.60
C ASN A 3 2.09 36.82 -1.69
N VAL A 4 0.80 36.57 -1.44
CA VAL A 4 0.35 35.45 -0.58
C VAL A 4 0.53 34.10 -1.28
N VAL A 5 0.27 34.05 -2.58
CA VAL A 5 0.42 32.83 -3.39
C VAL A 5 1.88 32.41 -3.48
N GLU A 6 2.79 33.37 -3.71
CA GLU A 6 4.24 33.10 -3.74
C GLU A 6 4.79 32.61 -2.39
N LEU A 7 4.32 33.19 -1.27
CA LEU A 7 4.68 32.71 0.07
C LEU A 7 4.19 31.28 0.33
N GLN A 8 2.97 30.95 -0.09
CA GLN A 8 2.44 29.59 0.04
C GLN A 8 3.22 28.58 -0.82
N LYS A 9 3.62 28.98 -2.03
CA LYS A 9 4.46 28.16 -2.91
C LYS A 9 5.83 27.89 -2.29
N ALA A 10 6.52 28.94 -1.81
CA ALA A 10 7.82 28.80 -1.15
C ALA A 10 7.73 27.89 0.08
N ARG A 11 6.65 28.00 0.86
CA ARG A 11 6.41 27.10 2.00
C ARG A 11 6.16 25.66 1.56
N ALA A 12 5.39 25.44 0.51
CA ALA A 12 5.13 24.10 -0.02
C ALA A 12 6.43 23.43 -0.51
N GLU A 13 7.29 24.18 -1.21
CA GLU A 13 8.61 23.68 -1.65
C GLU A 13 9.51 23.34 -0.46
N GLN A 14 9.53 24.18 0.57
CA GLN A 14 10.30 23.91 1.80
C GLN A 14 9.80 22.62 2.48
N LEU A 15 8.48 22.45 2.61
CA LEU A 15 7.88 21.27 3.20
C LEU A 15 8.24 20.01 2.40
N ALA A 16 8.12 20.06 1.07
CA ALA A 16 8.46 18.92 0.21
C ALA A 16 9.93 18.49 0.36
N ARG A 17 10.87 19.46 0.37
CA ARG A 17 12.30 19.17 0.56
C ARG A 17 12.59 18.58 1.93
N GLU A 18 11.94 19.08 2.97
CA GLU A 18 12.11 18.56 4.32
C GLU A 18 11.56 17.14 4.46
N ILE A 19 10.41 16.84 3.82
CA ILE A 19 9.88 15.48 3.75
C ILE A 19 10.91 14.55 3.11
N PHE A 20 11.49 14.91 1.96
CA PHE A 20 12.51 14.07 1.31
C PHE A 20 13.73 13.83 2.20
N ARG A 21 14.18 14.86 2.93
CA ARG A 21 15.30 14.73 3.88
C ARG A 21 14.97 13.76 5.01
N LEU A 22 13.78 13.90 5.60
CA LEU A 22 13.32 13.07 6.71
C LEU A 22 13.08 11.62 6.28
N GLU A 23 12.52 11.38 5.08
CA GLU A 23 12.33 10.04 4.52
C GLU A 23 13.67 9.33 4.28
N ALA A 24 14.66 10.06 3.74
CA ALA A 24 16.00 9.51 3.53
C ALA A 24 16.68 9.15 4.86
N ALA A 25 16.65 10.06 5.84
CA ALA A 25 17.18 9.81 7.17
C ALA A 25 16.47 8.64 7.88
N LEU A 26 15.14 8.58 7.81
CA LEU A 26 14.35 7.49 8.37
C LEU A 26 14.73 6.14 7.77
N LYS A 27 14.94 6.09 6.45
CA LYS A 27 15.38 4.86 5.77
C LYS A 27 16.73 4.38 6.30
N GLN A 28 17.72 5.27 6.36
CA GLN A 28 19.05 4.94 6.87
C GLN A 28 19.01 4.43 8.31
N LEU A 29 18.30 5.14 9.20
CA LEU A 29 18.15 4.74 10.61
C LEU A 29 17.43 3.40 10.76
N LYS A 30 16.41 3.11 9.94
CA LYS A 30 15.74 1.81 9.95
C LYS A 30 16.65 0.68 9.51
N ASP A 31 17.49 0.92 8.51
CA ASP A 31 18.38 -0.12 8.00
C ASP A 31 19.52 -0.41 8.99
N GLU A 32 20.07 0.62 9.66
CA GLU A 32 21.00 0.45 10.78
C GLU A 32 20.36 -0.29 11.96
N LEU A 33 19.16 0.12 12.39
CA LEU A 33 18.45 -0.53 13.49
C LEU A 33 18.13 -2.00 13.19
N LYS A 34 17.72 -2.32 11.96
CA LYS A 34 17.50 -3.71 11.55
C LYS A 34 18.76 -4.54 11.70
N ALA A 35 19.92 -4.04 11.25
CA ALA A 35 21.19 -4.75 11.36
C ALA A 35 21.56 -5.01 12.83
N ILE A 36 21.38 -4.02 13.71
CA ILE A 36 21.60 -4.18 15.15
C ILE A 36 20.67 -5.24 15.74
N VAL A 37 19.38 -5.19 15.42
CA VAL A 37 18.37 -6.15 15.92
C VAL A 37 18.61 -7.57 15.39
N GLU A 38 19.12 -7.69 14.16
CA GLU A 38 19.49 -8.98 13.56
C GLU A 38 20.67 -9.64 14.29
N GLU A 39 21.65 -8.84 14.72
CA GLU A 39 22.85 -9.33 15.43
C GLU A 39 22.62 -9.52 16.94
N HIS A 40 21.94 -8.57 17.59
CA HIS A 40 21.87 -8.48 19.05
C HIS A 40 20.50 -8.86 19.62
N GLY A 41 19.51 -9.08 18.76
CA GLY A 41 18.15 -9.39 19.15
C GLY A 41 17.25 -8.15 19.39
N PRO A 42 16.04 -8.37 19.90
CA PRO A 42 15.00 -7.35 19.97
C PRO A 42 15.35 -6.21 20.93
N ILE A 43 14.94 -4.98 20.58
CA ILE A 43 15.06 -3.81 21.48
C ILE A 43 13.68 -3.23 21.82
N THR A 44 13.57 -2.62 23.00
CA THR A 44 12.33 -1.94 23.45
C THR A 44 12.60 -0.48 23.73
N VAL A 45 11.83 0.42 23.09
CA VAL A 45 11.89 1.88 23.29
C VAL A 45 10.48 2.42 23.35
N ASP A 46 10.17 3.29 24.32
CA ASP A 46 8.86 3.92 24.51
C ASP A 46 7.67 2.94 24.46
N GLY A 47 7.84 1.75 25.05
CA GLY A 47 6.81 0.71 25.09
C GLY A 47 6.58 -0.02 23.76
N ARG A 48 7.47 0.15 22.77
CA ARG A 48 7.41 -0.54 21.46
C ARG A 48 8.62 -1.44 21.29
N VAL A 49 8.37 -2.68 20.85
CA VAL A 49 9.41 -3.67 20.56
C VAL A 49 9.75 -3.63 19.07
N TRP A 50 11.05 -3.55 18.77
CA TRP A 50 11.59 -3.69 17.42
C TRP A 50 12.17 -5.09 17.29
N ASN A 51 11.55 -5.91 16.43
CA ASN A 51 11.95 -7.29 16.16
C ASN A 51 11.52 -7.72 14.75
N PHE A 52 12.00 -8.87 14.31
CA PHE A 52 11.48 -9.59 13.16
C PHE A 52 10.25 -10.41 13.56
N TYR A 53 9.16 -10.17 12.86
CA TYR A 53 7.92 -10.93 13.00
C TYR A 53 7.62 -11.66 11.70
N PRO A 54 7.12 -12.91 11.75
CA PRO A 54 6.76 -13.64 10.55
C PRO A 54 5.62 -12.92 9.82
N SER A 55 5.77 -12.74 8.51
CA SER A 55 4.67 -12.36 7.64
C SER A 55 4.00 -13.64 7.13
N VAL A 56 2.76 -13.89 7.55
CA VAL A 56 1.96 -15.03 7.10
C VAL A 56 1.05 -14.58 5.97
N GLU A 57 1.27 -15.12 4.77
CA GLU A 57 0.42 -14.89 3.60
C GLU A 57 -0.29 -16.20 3.23
N TRP A 58 -1.60 -16.13 3.05
CA TRP A 58 -2.41 -17.24 2.56
C TRP A 58 -2.70 -17.02 1.09
N LYS A 59 -2.38 -18.02 0.26
CA LYS A 59 -2.62 -17.98 -1.18
C LYS A 59 -3.53 -19.11 -1.59
N PHE A 60 -4.69 -18.77 -2.14
CA PHE A 60 -5.60 -19.77 -2.68
C PHE A 60 -5.05 -20.38 -3.97
N THR A 61 -5.23 -21.69 -4.11
CA THR A 61 -5.23 -22.35 -5.43
C THR A 61 -6.55 -22.03 -6.14
N PRO A 62 -6.64 -22.15 -7.48
CA PRO A 62 -7.90 -21.94 -8.19
C PRO A 62 -9.04 -22.82 -7.65
N GLN A 63 -8.74 -24.10 -7.38
CA GLN A 63 -9.72 -25.03 -6.80
C GLN A 63 -10.10 -24.65 -5.37
N GLY A 64 -9.12 -24.32 -4.53
CA GLY A 64 -9.38 -23.92 -3.15
C GLY A 64 -10.18 -22.62 -3.04
N LEU A 65 -9.98 -21.67 -3.95
CA LEU A 65 -10.78 -20.44 -4.00
C LEU A 65 -12.25 -20.74 -4.34
N ARG A 66 -12.48 -21.68 -5.26
CA ARG A 66 -13.82 -22.12 -5.63
C ARG A 66 -14.52 -22.82 -4.47
N GLU A 67 -13.86 -23.78 -3.85
CA GLU A 67 -14.39 -24.50 -2.68
C GLU A 67 -14.68 -23.53 -1.52
N PHE A 68 -13.82 -22.53 -1.32
CA PHE A 68 -14.04 -21.50 -0.33
C PHE A 68 -15.26 -20.61 -0.65
N ALA A 69 -15.46 -20.23 -1.92
CA ALA A 69 -16.66 -19.50 -2.34
C ALA A 69 -17.94 -20.32 -2.14
N GLU A 70 -17.89 -21.62 -2.44
CA GLU A 70 -19.00 -22.55 -2.19
C GLU A 70 -19.31 -22.64 -0.69
N ALA A 71 -18.29 -22.74 0.17
CA ALA A 71 -18.47 -22.73 1.63
C ALA A 71 -19.08 -21.42 2.15
N LEU A 72 -18.63 -20.26 1.67
CA LEU A 72 -19.23 -18.96 2.03
C LEU A 72 -20.72 -18.90 1.69
N ALA A 73 -21.10 -19.38 0.50
CA ALA A 73 -22.50 -19.41 0.09
C ALA A 73 -23.35 -20.33 0.97
N LEU A 74 -22.82 -21.49 1.39
CA LEU A 74 -23.47 -22.39 2.33
C LEU A 74 -23.67 -21.76 3.71
N ASP A 75 -22.74 -20.91 4.14
CA ASP A 75 -22.80 -20.14 5.39
C ASP A 75 -23.70 -18.88 5.28
N GLY A 76 -24.36 -18.68 4.14
CA GLY A 76 -25.28 -17.55 3.91
C GLY A 76 -24.57 -16.23 3.58
N VAL A 77 -23.28 -16.26 3.28
CA VAL A 77 -22.50 -15.11 2.83
C VAL A 77 -22.43 -15.12 1.30
N ASP A 78 -22.88 -14.05 0.64
CA ASP A 78 -22.67 -13.90 -0.81
C ASP A 78 -21.17 -13.78 -1.11
N PRO A 79 -20.54 -14.77 -1.78
CA PRO A 79 -19.11 -14.76 -2.03
C PRO A 79 -18.68 -13.55 -2.86
N TRP A 80 -19.54 -13.07 -3.75
CA TRP A 80 -19.22 -11.96 -4.66
C TRP A 80 -19.26 -10.59 -3.98
N SER A 81 -19.80 -10.53 -2.76
CA SER A 81 -19.73 -9.32 -1.92
C SER A 81 -18.38 -9.16 -1.21
N VAL A 82 -17.58 -10.23 -1.11
CA VAL A 82 -16.33 -10.26 -0.34
C VAL A 82 -15.11 -10.63 -1.19
N LEU A 83 -15.32 -11.38 -2.27
CA LEU A 83 -14.28 -11.72 -3.24
C LEU A 83 -14.18 -10.62 -4.29
N ASP A 84 -12.96 -10.28 -4.67
CA ASP A 84 -12.69 -9.25 -5.67
C ASP A 84 -11.61 -9.71 -6.66
N VAL A 85 -11.65 -9.16 -7.87
CA VAL A 85 -10.65 -9.41 -8.91
C VAL A 85 -9.52 -8.41 -8.73
N SER A 86 -8.36 -8.91 -8.29
CA SER A 86 -7.21 -8.04 -8.07
C SER A 86 -6.79 -7.25 -9.33
N SER A 87 -6.40 -5.99 -9.13
CA SER A 87 -5.85 -5.14 -10.20
C SER A 87 -4.66 -5.78 -10.94
N THR A 88 -3.90 -6.62 -10.26
CA THR A 88 -2.76 -7.36 -10.83
C THR A 88 -3.23 -8.43 -11.81
N ALA A 89 -4.32 -9.15 -11.51
CA ALA A 89 -4.90 -10.13 -12.41
C ALA A 89 -5.44 -9.45 -13.67
N LEU A 90 -6.18 -8.34 -13.53
CA LEU A 90 -6.69 -7.56 -14.65
C LEU A 90 -5.57 -7.09 -15.59
N LYS A 91 -4.47 -6.57 -15.03
CA LYS A 91 -3.28 -6.17 -15.80
C LYS A 91 -2.63 -7.35 -16.54
N LYS A 92 -2.50 -8.52 -15.88
CA LYS A 92 -1.94 -9.73 -16.51
C LYS A 92 -2.77 -10.22 -17.69
N LEU A 93 -4.09 -10.03 -17.62
CA LEU A 93 -5.02 -10.38 -18.69
C LEU A 93 -5.05 -9.33 -19.81
N GLY A 94 -4.34 -8.20 -19.67
CA GLY A 94 -4.35 -7.12 -20.66
C GLY A 94 -5.70 -6.40 -20.75
N ILE A 95 -6.55 -6.51 -19.73
CA ILE A 95 -7.87 -5.90 -19.70
C ILE A 95 -7.73 -4.40 -19.41
N GLY A 96 -8.13 -3.58 -20.38
CA GLY A 96 -8.09 -2.12 -20.31
C GLY A 96 -9.37 -1.48 -19.76
N GLU A 97 -9.37 -0.15 -19.69
CA GLU A 97 -10.54 0.62 -19.24
C GLU A 97 -11.76 0.44 -20.16
N ASP A 98 -11.52 0.19 -21.45
CA ASP A 98 -12.53 -0.07 -22.47
C ASP A 98 -13.42 -1.27 -22.08
N VAL A 99 -12.80 -2.38 -21.70
CA VAL A 99 -13.52 -3.59 -21.28
C VAL A 99 -14.11 -3.43 -19.88
N LEU A 100 -13.34 -2.87 -18.93
CA LEU A 100 -13.80 -2.73 -17.54
C LEU A 100 -15.04 -1.84 -17.40
N SER A 101 -15.19 -0.84 -18.26
CA SER A 101 -16.34 0.07 -18.23
C SER A 101 -17.69 -0.64 -18.43
N GLY A 102 -17.71 -1.83 -19.05
CA GLY A 102 -18.91 -2.64 -19.22
C GLY A 102 -19.28 -3.54 -18.04
N PHE A 103 -18.35 -3.77 -17.11
CA PHE A 103 -18.50 -4.73 -16.01
C PHE A 103 -18.32 -4.13 -14.61
N ALA A 104 -17.73 -2.94 -14.50
CA ALA A 104 -17.36 -2.33 -13.24
C ALA A 104 -17.58 -0.82 -13.23
N GLU A 105 -17.80 -0.27 -12.03
CA GLU A 105 -17.87 1.18 -11.82
C GLU A 105 -16.48 1.77 -11.59
N LYS A 106 -16.17 2.85 -12.32
CA LYS A 106 -14.89 3.55 -12.17
C LYS A 106 -14.90 4.44 -10.92
N LYS A 107 -14.18 4.03 -9.88
CA LYS A 107 -13.90 4.87 -8.70
C LYS A 107 -12.52 5.50 -8.79
N VAL A 108 -12.46 6.84 -8.80
CA VAL A 108 -11.19 7.60 -8.78
C VAL A 108 -10.94 8.15 -7.38
N THR A 109 -9.76 7.88 -6.83
CA THR A 109 -9.30 8.44 -5.55
C THR A 109 -7.99 9.19 -5.76
N LEU A 110 -7.95 10.47 -5.41
CA LEU A 110 -6.72 11.25 -5.43
C LEU A 110 -5.84 10.85 -4.26
N ARG A 111 -4.58 10.51 -4.55
CA ARG A 111 -3.56 10.26 -3.54
C ARG A 111 -2.56 11.41 -3.55
N PHE A 112 -2.23 11.93 -2.38
CA PHE A 112 -1.16 12.91 -2.22
C PHE A 112 0.17 12.18 -2.03
N TYR A 113 1.04 12.24 -3.02
CA TYR A 113 2.40 11.68 -2.97
C TYR A 113 3.29 12.36 -4.00
N ALA A 114 4.60 12.37 -3.77
CA ALA A 114 5.56 12.82 -4.77
C ALA A 114 5.74 11.74 -5.85
N LYS A 115 5.55 12.09 -7.11
CA LYS A 115 5.83 11.22 -8.26
C LYS A 115 7.00 11.82 -9.03
N ALA A 116 8.00 10.99 -9.36
CA ALA A 116 9.08 11.42 -10.25
C ALA A 116 8.51 11.76 -11.63
N GLU A 117 8.84 12.94 -12.14
CA GLU A 117 8.66 13.26 -13.56
C GLU A 117 9.65 12.40 -14.35
N ARG A 118 9.15 11.69 -15.36
CA ARG A 118 9.95 10.88 -16.28
C ARG A 118 10.24 11.67 -17.53
#